data_AF-D5WWH4-F1
#
_entry.id   AF-D5WWH4-F1
#
_cell.length_a   1.000
_cell.length_b   1.000
_cell.length_c   1.000
_cell.angle_alpha   90.00
_cell.angle_beta   90.00
_cell.angle_gamma   90.00
#
_symmetry.space_group_name_H-M   'P 1'
#
loop_
_entity.id
_entity.type
_entity.pdbx_description
1 polymer ?
#
loop_
_entity_poly.entity_id
_entity_poly.type
_entity_poly.pdbx_seq_one_letter_code
_entity_poly.pdbx_strand_id
1 'polypeptide(L)'
;MVTQEIAPVRREEKEPARPQAVRRRRQGGFTLIEMLAVVVILAIVAGVGFVVVNNQIEKARENTDMANLRTIADAANRYIMDGNDPATLPGTSKKVDQNSVLIGAYLGAPPKDPWNSAYYSIDVQGNTITITSPHGGNNAQTLSVKF
;
A
#
# COMPACT_ATOMS: atom_id res chain seq x y z
N MET A 1 23.69 -44.91 -101.54
CA MET A 1 23.17 -45.06 -100.17
C MET A 1 23.09 -43.65 -99.58
N VAL A 2 21.98 -43.32 -98.95
CA VAL A 2 21.37 -41.97 -98.87
C VAL A 2 22.15 -40.98 -97.99
N THR A 3 22.29 -39.74 -98.45
CA THR A 3 22.70 -38.58 -97.63
C THR A 3 21.45 -38.03 -96.92
N GLN A 4 21.40 -38.07 -95.60
CA GLN A 4 20.37 -37.37 -94.82
C GLN A 4 20.88 -35.99 -94.42
N GLU A 5 20.20 -34.95 -94.93
CA GLU A 5 20.35 -33.57 -94.49
C GLU A 5 19.51 -33.37 -93.23
N ILE A 6 20.16 -33.03 -92.12
CA ILE A 6 19.51 -32.83 -90.82
C ILE A 6 19.09 -31.36 -90.74
N ALA A 7 17.78 -31.10 -90.73
CA ALA A 7 17.25 -29.75 -90.55
C ALA A 7 17.55 -29.22 -89.12
N PRO A 8 17.81 -27.91 -88.95
CA PRO A 8 18.16 -27.35 -87.65
C PRO A 8 16.96 -27.35 -86.68
N VAL A 9 17.17 -27.88 -85.48
CA VAL A 9 16.22 -27.89 -84.37
C VAL A 9 15.95 -26.44 -83.92
N ARG A 10 14.76 -25.91 -84.21
CA ARG A 10 14.31 -24.60 -83.74
C ARG A 10 14.07 -24.66 -82.23
N ARG A 11 14.98 -24.08 -81.44
CA ARG A 11 14.81 -23.96 -79.98
C ARG A 11 13.73 -22.92 -79.71
N GLU A 12 12.64 -23.33 -79.05
CA GLU A 12 11.69 -22.39 -78.45
C GLU A 12 12.38 -21.69 -77.28
N GLU A 13 12.68 -20.40 -77.47
CA GLU A 13 13.19 -19.53 -76.42
C GLU A 13 12.01 -19.20 -75.49
N LYS A 14 11.96 -19.90 -74.35
CA LYS A 14 10.94 -19.68 -73.34
C LYS A 14 11.17 -18.31 -72.69
N GLU A 15 10.29 -17.36 -72.98
CA GLU A 15 10.36 -15.99 -72.48
C GLU A 15 10.37 -15.98 -70.93
N PRO A 16 11.32 -15.27 -70.28
CA PRO A 16 11.41 -15.31 -68.83
C PRO A 16 10.24 -14.56 -68.19
N ALA A 17 9.51 -15.26 -67.30
CA ALA A 17 8.42 -14.69 -66.53
C ALA A 17 8.90 -13.48 -65.70
N ARG A 18 8.26 -12.32 -65.88
CA ARG A 18 8.62 -11.08 -65.19
C ARG A 18 8.45 -11.24 -63.67
N PRO A 19 9.44 -10.85 -62.84
CA PRO A 19 9.30 -10.90 -61.39
C PRO A 19 8.18 -9.94 -60.95
N GLN A 20 7.15 -10.47 -60.27
CA GLN A 20 6.15 -9.62 -59.63
C GLN A 20 6.76 -8.93 -58.42
N ALA A 21 6.88 -7.61 -58.45
CA ALA A 21 7.45 -6.82 -57.37
C ALA A 21 6.56 -6.89 -56.12
N VAL A 22 7.04 -7.53 -55.06
CA VAL A 22 6.36 -7.60 -53.76
C VAL A 22 6.39 -6.20 -53.13
N ARG A 23 5.23 -5.53 -53.04
CA ARG A 23 5.07 -4.25 -52.33
C ARG A 23 5.35 -4.47 -50.83
N ARG A 24 6.50 -4.00 -50.33
CA ARG A 24 6.76 -3.91 -48.88
C ARG A 24 5.78 -2.91 -48.26
N ARG A 25 4.95 -3.39 -47.33
CA ARG A 25 4.12 -2.52 -46.49
C ARG A 25 5.05 -1.69 -45.61
N ARG A 26 4.94 -0.37 -45.66
CA ARG A 26 5.67 0.52 -44.74
C ARG A 26 5.06 0.34 -43.35
N GLN A 27 5.79 -0.31 -42.45
CA GLN A 27 5.49 -0.27 -41.02
C GLN A 27 5.85 1.13 -40.52
N GLY A 28 4.88 1.86 -39.99
CA GLY A 28 5.14 3.12 -39.29
C GLY A 28 5.82 2.80 -37.95
N GLY A 29 7.01 3.34 -37.72
CA GLY A 29 7.69 3.24 -36.43
C GLY A 29 7.18 4.29 -35.44
N PHE A 30 7.25 3.97 -34.15
CA PHE A 30 7.00 4.94 -33.07
C PHE A 30 8.02 6.08 -33.10
N THR A 31 7.55 7.28 -32.83
CA THR A 31 8.42 8.47 -32.77
C THR A 31 9.05 8.62 -31.38
N LEU A 32 10.25 9.18 -31.29
CA LEU A 32 10.88 9.46 -29.98
C LEU A 32 10.05 10.44 -29.15
N ILE A 33 9.38 11.37 -29.81
CA ILE A 33 8.52 12.36 -29.15
C ILE A 33 7.29 11.71 -28.48
N GLU A 34 6.77 10.61 -29.05
CA GLU A 34 5.68 9.83 -28.44
C GLU A 34 6.12 9.22 -27.11
N MET A 35 7.30 8.59 -27.09
CA MET A 35 7.82 7.99 -25.86
C MET A 35 8.24 9.05 -24.84
N LEU A 36 8.77 10.19 -25.31
CA LEU A 36 9.11 11.34 -24.46
C LEU A 36 7.87 11.90 -23.75
N ALA A 37 6.78 12.13 -24.48
CA ALA A 37 5.55 12.67 -23.90
C ALA A 37 4.97 11.73 -22.82
N VAL A 38 5.00 10.41 -23.04
CA VAL A 38 4.51 9.43 -22.07
C VAL A 38 5.31 9.45 -20.78
N VAL A 39 6.65 9.40 -20.85
CA VAL A 39 7.47 9.38 -19.63
C VAL A 39 7.38 10.69 -18.84
N VAL A 40 7.19 11.83 -19.53
CA VAL A 40 6.95 13.12 -18.87
C VAL A 40 5.64 13.11 -18.09
N ILE A 41 4.56 12.63 -18.69
CA ILE A 41 3.26 12.53 -17.99
C ILE A 41 3.36 11.54 -16.81
N LEU A 42 4.02 10.39 -16.99
CA LEU A 42 4.23 9.43 -15.91
C LEU A 42 5.03 10.02 -14.75
N ALA A 43 6.05 10.83 -15.03
CA ALA A 43 6.83 11.50 -13.98
C ALA A 43 5.98 12.48 -13.15
N ILE A 44 5.10 13.26 -13.81
CA ILE A 44 4.20 14.20 -13.13
C ILE A 44 3.20 13.45 -12.24
N VAL A 45 2.55 12.41 -12.79
CA VAL A 45 1.55 11.62 -12.05
C VAL A 45 2.20 10.87 -10.89
N ALA A 46 3.38 10.29 -11.09
CA ALA A 46 4.11 9.60 -10.03
C ALA A 46 4.51 10.56 -8.89
N GLY A 47 4.95 11.77 -9.23
CA GLY A 47 5.31 12.80 -8.24
C GLY A 47 4.13 13.20 -7.34
N VAL A 48 2.97 13.49 -7.93
CA VAL A 48 1.76 13.85 -7.14
C VAL A 48 1.22 12.64 -6.38
N GLY A 49 1.23 11.46 -7.01
CA GLY A 49 0.75 10.22 -6.39
C GLY A 49 1.50 9.91 -5.09
N PHE A 50 2.82 10.10 -5.05
CA PHE A 50 3.63 9.82 -3.87
C PHE A 50 3.23 10.67 -2.65
N VAL A 51 3.07 11.99 -2.83
CA VAL A 51 2.71 12.90 -1.71
C VAL A 51 1.34 12.57 -1.15
N VAL A 52 0.36 12.31 -2.03
CA VAL A 52 -1.01 11.98 -1.61
C VAL A 52 -1.03 10.67 -0.80
N VAL A 53 -0.34 9.63 -1.27
CA VAL A 53 -0.31 8.33 -0.58
C VAL A 53 0.29 8.45 0.82
N ASN A 54 1.41 9.19 0.98
CA ASN A 54 2.02 9.37 2.29
C ASN A 54 1.09 10.06 3.30
N ASN A 55 0.36 11.10 2.87
CA ASN A 55 -0.61 11.77 3.73
C ASN A 55 -1.77 10.85 4.11
N GLN A 56 -2.20 9.96 3.21
CA GLN A 56 -3.27 9.01 3.49
C GLN A 56 -2.82 7.90 4.46
N ILE A 57 -1.57 7.45 4.36
CA ILE A 57 -0.99 6.49 5.32
C ILE A 57 -0.94 7.12 6.71
N GLU A 58 -0.49 8.37 6.84
CA GLU A 58 -0.40 9.03 8.14
C GLU A 58 -1.79 9.21 8.80
N LYS A 59 -2.80 9.63 8.02
CA LYS A 59 -4.19 9.66 8.50
C LYS A 59 -4.71 8.27 8.92
N ALA A 60 -4.38 7.23 8.16
CA ALA A 60 -4.77 5.86 8.50
C ALA A 60 -4.13 5.40 9.82
N ARG A 61 -2.87 5.80 10.06
CA ARG A 61 -2.19 5.59 11.34
C ARG A 61 -2.91 6.33 12.47
N GLU A 62 -3.13 7.63 12.35
CA GLU A 62 -3.85 8.42 13.36
C GLU A 62 -5.24 7.84 13.70
N ASN A 63 -5.99 7.37 12.69
CA ASN A 63 -7.28 6.73 12.91
C ASN A 63 -7.16 5.40 13.65
N THR A 64 -6.13 4.61 13.34
CA THR A 64 -5.85 3.35 14.02
C THR A 64 -5.44 3.60 15.48
N ASP A 65 -4.64 4.64 15.72
CA ASP A 65 -4.23 5.05 17.07
C ASP A 65 -5.45 5.43 17.93
N MET A 66 -6.34 6.25 17.38
CA MET A 66 -7.61 6.61 18.03
C MET A 66 -8.49 5.39 18.31
N ALA A 67 -8.55 4.43 17.38
CA ALA A 67 -9.33 3.20 17.56
C ALA A 67 -8.75 2.33 18.68
N ASN A 68 -7.42 2.23 18.77
CA ASN A 68 -6.75 1.51 19.86
C ASN A 68 -7.02 2.17 21.22
N LEU A 69 -6.94 3.51 21.31
CA LEU A 69 -7.29 4.25 22.52
C LEU A 69 -8.72 3.95 22.99
N ARG A 70 -9.69 3.97 22.06
CA ARG A 70 -11.09 3.62 22.36
C ARG A 70 -11.25 2.18 22.83
N THR A 71 -10.57 1.25 22.17
CA THR A 71 -10.60 -0.17 22.55
C THR A 71 -10.07 -0.38 23.97
N ILE A 72 -9.00 0.33 24.35
CA ILE A 72 -8.47 0.31 25.72
C ILE A 72 -9.46 0.95 26.69
N ALA A 73 -10.07 2.08 26.32
CA ALA A 73 -11.06 2.76 27.15
C ALA A 73 -12.27 1.87 27.44
N ASP A 74 -12.80 1.20 26.42
CA ASP A 74 -13.91 0.27 26.55
C ASP A 74 -13.52 -0.92 27.44
N ALA A 75 -12.29 -1.42 27.31
CA ALA A 75 -11.79 -2.47 28.19
C ALA A 75 -11.69 -2.01 29.65
N ALA A 76 -11.18 -0.81 29.90
CA ALA A 76 -11.08 -0.24 31.22
C ALA A 76 -12.45 0.08 31.83
N ASN A 77 -13.42 0.52 31.01
CA ASN A 77 -14.80 0.72 31.46
C ASN A 77 -15.44 -0.59 31.91
N ARG A 78 -15.31 -1.67 31.13
CA ARG A 78 -15.82 -2.98 31.53
C ARG A 78 -15.16 -3.50 32.80
N TYR A 79 -13.85 -3.28 32.95
CA TYR A 79 -13.13 -3.62 34.18
C TYR A 79 -13.76 -2.98 35.42
N ILE A 80 -14.12 -1.70 35.33
CA ILE A 80 -14.80 -0.96 36.39
C ILE A 80 -16.25 -1.44 36.58
N MET A 81 -16.97 -1.71 35.49
CA MET A 81 -18.35 -2.22 35.54
C MET A 81 -18.45 -3.59 36.25
N ASP A 82 -17.40 -4.41 36.17
CA ASP A 82 -17.30 -5.68 36.90
C ASP A 82 -17.01 -5.48 38.40
N GLY A 83 -16.99 -4.23 38.89
CA GLY A 83 -16.84 -3.87 40.30
C GLY A 83 -15.39 -3.76 40.77
N ASN A 84 -14.43 -3.85 39.85
CA ASN A 84 -13.02 -3.69 40.21
C ASN A 84 -12.69 -2.21 40.45
N ASP A 85 -11.81 -1.96 41.42
CA ASP A 85 -11.39 -0.60 41.77
C ASP A 85 -10.59 0.01 40.60
N PRO A 86 -11.00 1.16 40.04
CA PRO A 86 -10.23 1.89 39.04
C PRO A 86 -8.77 2.15 39.44
N ALA A 87 -8.46 2.27 40.74
CA ALA A 87 -7.08 2.44 41.22
C ALA A 87 -6.19 1.20 41.01
N THR A 88 -6.81 0.03 40.79
CA THR A 88 -6.09 -1.20 40.43
C THR A 88 -5.82 -1.32 38.94
N LEU A 89 -6.47 -0.49 38.10
CA LEU A 89 -5.94 -0.24 36.77
C LEU A 89 -4.54 0.34 36.96
N PRO A 90 -3.56 -0.17 36.22
CA PRO A 90 -2.17 0.12 36.49
C PRO A 90 -1.95 1.64 36.45
N GLY A 91 -1.70 2.22 37.63
CA GLY A 91 -1.63 3.66 37.86
C GLY A 91 -0.51 4.37 37.08
N THR A 92 -0.54 5.71 37.20
CA THR A 92 0.25 6.72 36.49
C THR A 92 1.45 6.19 35.71
N SER A 93 1.30 6.18 34.37
CA SER A 93 2.35 5.89 33.38
C SER A 93 2.71 4.41 33.18
N LYS A 94 1.89 3.47 33.64
CA LYS A 94 2.09 2.06 33.28
C LYS A 94 1.52 1.74 31.90
N LYS A 95 2.23 0.87 31.20
CA LYS A 95 1.93 0.47 29.82
C LYS A 95 0.82 -0.59 29.79
N VAL A 96 -0.05 -0.53 28.80
CA VAL A 96 -0.96 -1.61 28.39
C VAL A 96 -0.14 -2.64 27.62
N ASP A 97 0.79 -3.28 28.32
CA ASP A 97 1.63 -4.35 27.81
C ASP A 97 1.05 -5.73 28.19
N GLN A 98 1.80 -6.81 27.93
CA GLN A 98 1.37 -8.18 28.20
C GLN A 98 1.02 -8.47 29.66
N ASN A 99 1.51 -7.66 30.62
CA ASN A 99 1.29 -7.84 32.05
C ASN A 99 0.17 -6.94 32.60
N SER A 100 -0.50 -6.15 31.74
CA SER A 100 -1.61 -5.32 32.17
C SER A 100 -2.79 -6.18 32.62
N VAL A 101 -3.46 -5.76 33.69
CA VAL A 101 -4.67 -6.40 34.25
C VAL A 101 -5.80 -6.46 33.21
N LEU A 102 -5.76 -5.57 32.21
CA LEU A 102 -6.73 -5.57 31.12
C LEU A 102 -6.51 -6.75 30.15
N ILE A 103 -5.31 -7.32 30.04
CA ILE A 103 -5.01 -8.41 29.10
C ILE A 103 -5.60 -9.73 29.58
N GLY A 104 -6.16 -10.50 28.64
CA GLY A 104 -6.83 -11.77 28.89
C GLY A 104 -8.33 -11.60 29.05
N ALA A 105 -8.76 -11.03 30.18
CA ALA A 105 -10.19 -10.91 30.50
C ALA A 105 -10.90 -9.81 29.70
N TYR A 106 -10.22 -8.71 29.37
CA TYR A 106 -10.83 -7.54 28.71
C TYR A 106 -10.18 -7.24 27.34
N LEU A 107 -8.89 -7.48 27.17
CA LEU A 107 -8.17 -7.30 25.89
C LEU A 107 -7.49 -8.60 25.51
N GLY A 108 -7.73 -9.08 24.28
CA GLY A 108 -7.10 -10.32 23.82
C GLY A 108 -5.58 -10.21 23.68
N ALA A 109 -5.08 -9.05 23.23
CA ALA A 109 -3.66 -8.75 23.12
C ALA A 109 -3.43 -7.25 23.35
N PRO A 110 -2.25 -6.84 23.85
CA PRO A 110 -1.92 -5.44 24.00
C PRO A 110 -1.81 -4.77 22.62
N PRO A 111 -2.66 -3.76 22.32
CA PRO A 111 -2.57 -3.05 21.05
C PRO A 111 -1.24 -2.28 21.00
N LYS A 112 -0.59 -2.35 19.84
CA LYS A 112 0.58 -1.54 19.53
C LYS A 112 0.18 -0.33 18.70
N ASP A 113 0.95 0.74 18.83
CA ASP A 113 0.75 1.92 18.00
C ASP A 113 1.05 1.64 16.53
N PRO A 114 0.46 2.41 15.60
CA PRO A 114 0.68 2.27 14.16
C PRO A 114 2.13 2.50 13.70
N TRP A 115 2.96 3.15 14.53
CA TRP A 115 4.40 3.36 14.29
C TRP A 115 5.26 2.28 14.96
N ASN A 116 4.66 1.30 15.64
CA ASN A 116 5.33 0.18 16.31
C ASN A 116 6.42 0.65 17.29
N SER A 117 6.20 1.78 17.95
CA SER A 117 7.13 2.43 18.86
C SER A 117 7.01 1.91 20.29
N ALA A 118 5.79 1.63 20.78
CA ALA A 118 5.55 1.13 22.14
C ALA A 118 4.07 0.76 22.41
N TYR A 119 3.74 0.52 23.68
CA TYR A 119 2.38 0.31 24.18
C TYR A 119 1.82 1.59 24.81
N TYR A 120 0.51 1.78 24.70
CA TYR A 120 -0.26 2.86 25.32
C TYR A 120 -0.06 2.91 26.84
N SER A 121 -0.11 4.10 27.44
CA SER A 121 -0.08 4.25 28.89
C SER A 121 -1.47 4.60 29.43
N ILE A 122 -1.76 4.12 30.64
CA ILE A 122 -2.96 4.48 31.39
C ILE A 122 -2.55 5.28 32.63
N ASP A 123 -3.30 6.33 32.91
CA ASP A 123 -3.24 7.08 34.15
C ASP A 123 -4.64 7.21 34.72
N VAL A 124 -4.77 7.03 36.03
CA VAL A 124 -6.05 7.10 36.74
C VAL A 124 -5.94 8.19 37.78
N GLN A 125 -6.73 9.25 37.60
CA GLN A 125 -6.78 10.39 38.50
C GLN A 125 -8.23 10.61 38.96
N GLY A 126 -8.51 10.25 40.21
CA GLY A 126 -9.87 10.28 40.76
C GLY A 126 -10.84 9.47 39.91
N ASN A 127 -11.87 10.12 39.37
CA ASN A 127 -12.89 9.54 38.50
C ASN A 127 -12.58 9.63 36.99
N THR A 128 -11.33 9.92 36.61
CA THR A 128 -10.94 10.04 35.20
C THR A 128 -9.81 9.06 34.86
N ILE A 129 -10.02 8.25 33.83
CA ILE A 129 -8.98 7.47 33.17
C ILE A 129 -8.45 8.30 32.00
N THR A 130 -7.14 8.46 31.92
CA THR A 130 -6.47 9.08 30.77
C THR A 130 -5.57 8.05 30.12
N ILE A 131 -5.80 7.81 28.83
CA ILE A 131 -5.02 6.87 28.02
C ILE A 131 -4.20 7.69 27.04
N THR A 132 -2.90 7.47 27.01
CA THR A 132 -1.97 8.24 26.18
C THR A 132 -1.27 7.33 25.18
N SER A 133 -1.23 7.76 23.91
CA SER A 133 -0.46 7.11 22.87
C SER A 133 1.03 7.10 23.23
N PRO A 134 1.78 6.02 22.96
CA PRO A 134 3.20 5.94 23.28
C PRO A 134 4.08 6.88 22.45
N HIS A 135 3.58 7.29 21.29
CA HIS A 135 4.24 8.20 20.37
C HIS A 135 4.19 9.64 20.92
N GLY A 136 5.31 10.37 20.81
CA GLY A 136 5.45 11.75 21.26
C GLY A 136 5.54 12.73 20.09
N GLY A 137 5.10 13.98 20.30
CA GLY A 137 5.12 15.02 19.26
C GLY A 137 3.72 15.32 18.71
N ASN A 138 3.64 15.79 17.46
CA ASN A 138 2.40 16.36 16.91
C ASN A 138 1.25 15.36 16.69
N ASN A 139 1.54 14.05 16.66
CA ASN A 139 0.51 13.02 16.49
C ASN A 139 0.19 12.27 17.80
N ALA A 140 0.68 12.75 18.94
CA ALA A 140 0.37 12.15 20.24
C ALA A 140 -1.12 12.35 20.54
N GLN A 141 -1.83 11.26 20.78
CA GLN A 141 -3.25 11.29 21.10
C GLN A 141 -3.48 10.85 22.54
N THR A 142 -4.36 11.59 23.21
CA THR A 142 -4.79 11.27 24.56
C THR A 142 -6.31 11.19 24.59
N LEU A 143 -6.84 10.16 25.23
CA LEU A 143 -8.26 9.97 25.45
C LEU A 143 -8.54 9.94 26.96
N SER A 144 -9.33 10.90 27.44
CA SER A 144 -9.78 10.94 28.83
C SER A 144 -11.25 10.54 28.93
N VAL A 145 -11.54 9.57 29.80
CA VAL A 145 -12.88 9.04 30.04
C VAL A 145 -13.21 9.19 31.52
N LYS A 146 -14.40 9.74 31.80
CA LYS A 146 -14.94 9.85 33.15
C LYS A 146 -15.89 8.69 33.42
N PHE A 147 -15.81 8.15 34.63
CA PHE A 147 -16.66 7.06 35.11
C PHE A 147 -17.30 7.43 36.45
#